data_AF-A0A925X6Q9-F1
#
_entry.id   AF-A0A925X6Q9-F1
#
_cell.length_a   1.000
_cell.length_b   1.000
_cell.length_c   1.000
_cell.angle_alpha   90.00
_cell.angle_beta   90.00
_cell.angle_gamma   90.00
#
_symmetry.space_group_name_H-M   'P 1'
#
loop_
_entity.id
_entity.type
_entity.pdbx_description
1 polymer ?
#
loop_
_entity_poly.entity_id
_entity_poly.type
_entity_poly.pdbx_seq_one_letter_code
_entity_poly.pdbx_strand_id
1 'polypeptide(L)'
;MAFVAMLQLLAAGTVANLDSSELTSGINLARNIRELTLQSAYSELTAYDGASYDPPHDSRGVVLTEFSGWRQAIDVQAVDPTKLTTDFVDPNPSAVRITVTVSHNDQKVCDLSWYSFNATP
;
A
#
# COMPACT_ATOMS: atom_id res chain seq x y z
N MET A 1 27.41 6.99 34.72
CA MET A 1 27.42 7.01 33.23
C MET A 1 26.98 5.68 32.61
N ALA A 2 27.34 4.50 33.15
CA ALA A 2 26.97 3.20 32.54
C ALA A 2 25.46 2.87 32.56
N PHE A 3 24.73 3.24 33.61
CA PHE A 3 23.29 2.97 33.73
C PHE A 3 22.43 3.76 32.72
N VAL A 4 22.82 5.01 32.42
CA VAL A 4 22.13 5.87 31.45
C VAL A 4 22.31 5.35 30.03
N ALA A 5 23.51 4.86 29.69
CA ALA A 5 23.77 4.26 28.39
C ALA A 5 22.95 2.98 28.14
N MET A 6 22.72 2.15 29.17
CA MET A 6 21.89 0.94 29.06
C MET A 6 20.41 1.28 28.88
N LEU A 7 19.89 2.29 29.59
CA LEU A 7 18.51 2.75 29.40
C LEU A 7 18.29 3.34 28.00
N GLN A 8 19.27 4.08 27.48
CA GLN A 8 19.23 4.62 26.12
C GLN A 8 19.27 3.51 25.06
N LEU A 9 20.08 2.46 25.27
CA LEU A 9 20.13 1.30 24.37
C LEU A 9 18.83 0.48 24.39
N LEU A 10 18.23 0.27 25.57
CA LEU A 10 16.94 -0.41 25.72
C LEU A 10 15.81 0.37 25.03
N ALA A 11 15.78 1.70 25.22
CA ALA A 11 14.83 2.57 24.56
C ALA A 11 15.03 2.56 23.04
N ALA A 12 16.26 2.68 22.55
CA ALA A 12 16.57 2.64 21.13
C ALA A 12 16.22 1.29 20.47
N GLY A 13 16.50 0.17 21.16
CA GLY A 13 16.11 -1.16 20.69
C GLY A 13 14.59 -1.34 20.65
N THR A 14 13.86 -0.77 21.62
CA THR A 14 12.39 -0.82 21.63
C THR A 14 11.80 0.01 20.49
N VAL A 15 12.31 1.21 20.24
CA VAL A 15 11.86 2.07 19.13
C VAL A 15 12.11 1.38 17.78
N ALA A 16 13.31 0.85 17.55
CA ALA A 16 13.61 0.13 16.31
C ALA A 16 12.70 -1.10 16.09
N ASN A 17 12.34 -1.81 17.17
CA ASN A 17 11.40 -2.93 17.10
C ASN A 17 9.97 -2.49 16.80
N LEU A 18 9.52 -1.38 17.40
CA LEU A 18 8.20 -0.80 17.13
C LEU A 18 8.09 -0.34 15.67
N ASP A 19 9.07 0.43 15.18
CA ASP A 19 9.12 0.89 13.79
C ASP A 19 9.15 -0.30 12.80
N SER A 20 9.89 -1.36 13.13
CA SER A 20 9.94 -2.57 12.30
C SER A 20 8.62 -3.33 12.31
N SER A 21 7.94 -3.41 13.46
CA SER A 21 6.63 -4.04 13.62
C SER A 21 5.54 -3.28 12.85
N GLU A 22 5.58 -1.95 12.92
CA GLU A 22 4.67 -1.06 12.22
C GLU A 22 4.88 -1.17 10.71
N LEU A 23 6.12 -1.10 10.23
CA LEU A 23 6.44 -1.28 8.82
C LEU A 23 5.99 -2.65 8.28
N THR A 24 6.21 -3.72 9.05
CA THR A 24 5.76 -5.07 8.66
C THR A 24 4.24 -5.14 8.54
N SER A 25 3.53 -4.51 9.48
CA SER A 25 2.07 -4.41 9.44
C SER A 25 1.60 -3.62 8.23
N GLY A 26 2.22 -2.46 7.96
CA GLY A 26 1.92 -1.64 6.78
C GLY A 26 2.14 -2.39 5.46
N ILE A 27 3.24 -3.14 5.35
CA ILE A 27 3.54 -3.96 4.16
C ILE A 27 2.48 -5.06 3.98
N ASN A 28 2.04 -5.72 5.06
CA ASN A 28 0.99 -6.74 4.96
C ASN A 28 -0.34 -6.13 4.51
N LEU A 29 -0.70 -4.95 5.03
CA LEU A 29 -1.89 -4.22 4.58
C LEU A 29 -1.78 -3.80 3.11
N ALA A 30 -0.63 -3.30 2.66
CA ALA A 30 -0.44 -2.96 1.25
C ALA A 30 -0.54 -4.20 0.34
N ARG A 31 0.01 -5.34 0.78
CA ARG A 31 -0.10 -6.63 0.08
C ARG A 31 -1.54 -7.12 -0.02
N ASN A 32 -2.38 -6.90 0.99
CA ASN A 32 -3.79 -7.26 0.89
C ASN A 32 -4.46 -6.61 -0.33
N ILE A 33 -4.24 -5.31 -0.55
CA ILE A 33 -4.76 -4.61 -1.73
C ILE A 33 -4.13 -5.13 -3.03
N ARG A 34 -2.83 -5.44 -3.00
CA ARG A 34 -2.19 -6.09 -4.15
C ARG A 34 -2.88 -7.38 -4.54
N GLU A 35 -3.13 -8.27 -3.58
CA GLU A 35 -3.79 -9.54 -3.86
C GLU A 35 -5.26 -9.34 -4.28
N LEU A 36 -5.96 -8.38 -3.68
CA LEU A 36 -7.33 -8.00 -4.07
C LEU A 36 -7.37 -7.57 -5.56
N THR A 37 -6.52 -6.61 -5.95
CA THR A 37 -6.48 -6.10 -7.33
C THR A 37 -5.97 -7.14 -8.33
N LEU A 38 -5.13 -8.08 -7.92
CA LEU A 38 -4.71 -9.20 -8.78
C LEU A 38 -5.84 -10.22 -9.05
N GLN A 39 -6.83 -10.29 -8.16
CA GLN A 39 -8.02 -11.13 -8.34
C GLN A 39 -9.11 -10.46 -9.18
N SER A 40 -9.11 -9.13 -9.26
CA SER A 40 -10.06 -8.35 -10.06
C SER A 40 -9.74 -8.44 -11.56
N ALA A 41 -10.77 -8.26 -12.39
CA ALA A 41 -10.54 -8.15 -13.83
C ALA A 41 -9.80 -6.85 -14.16
N TYR A 42 -8.99 -6.83 -15.23
CA TYR A 42 -8.23 -5.63 -15.62
C TYR A 42 -9.15 -4.40 -15.81
N SER A 43 -10.32 -4.60 -16.41
CA SER A 43 -11.32 -3.55 -16.65
C SER A 43 -11.89 -2.93 -15.37
N GLU A 44 -11.73 -3.59 -14.23
CA GLU A 44 -12.21 -3.10 -12.93
C GLU A 44 -11.15 -2.31 -12.17
N LEU A 45 -9.88 -2.37 -12.59
CA LEU A 45 -8.76 -1.76 -11.84
C LEU A 45 -8.88 -0.25 -11.74
N THR A 46 -9.40 0.42 -12.77
CA THR A 46 -9.58 1.89 -12.77
C THR A 46 -10.64 2.33 -11.77
N ALA A 47 -11.55 1.46 -11.33
CA ALA A 47 -12.55 1.79 -10.30
C ALA A 47 -11.95 1.90 -8.90
N TYR A 48 -10.72 1.40 -8.69
CA TYR A 48 -9.99 1.57 -7.43
C TYR A 48 -9.23 2.90 -7.37
N ASP A 49 -9.19 3.70 -8.44
CA ASP A 49 -8.50 4.98 -8.43
C ASP A 49 -9.11 5.94 -7.40
N GLY A 50 -8.27 6.48 -6.53
CA GLY A 50 -8.69 7.33 -5.41
C GLY A 50 -9.43 6.61 -4.28
N ALA A 51 -9.54 5.28 -4.32
CA ALA A 51 -10.18 4.53 -3.24
C ALA A 51 -9.37 4.64 -1.94
N SER A 52 -10.07 4.81 -0.82
CA SER A 52 -9.47 4.92 0.51
C SER A 52 -10.27 4.10 1.51
N TYR A 53 -9.57 3.25 2.26
CA TYR A 53 -10.15 2.35 3.27
C TYR A 53 -9.61 2.68 4.65
N ASP A 54 -10.52 3.04 5.55
CA ASP A 54 -10.26 3.38 6.96
C ASP A 54 -11.49 2.93 7.78
N PRO A 55 -11.46 1.76 8.46
CA PRO A 55 -10.33 0.85 8.62
C PRO A 55 -9.91 0.12 7.33
N PRO A 56 -8.69 -0.46 7.27
CA PRO A 56 -8.19 -1.10 6.07
C PRO A 56 -8.96 -2.40 5.74
N HIS A 57 -8.86 -2.84 4.49
CA HIS A 57 -9.45 -4.09 4.02
C HIS A 57 -8.40 -5.19 3.83
N ASP A 58 -8.83 -6.44 3.97
CA ASP A 58 -8.03 -7.62 3.61
C ASP A 58 -8.07 -7.92 2.10
N SER A 59 -7.34 -8.96 1.68
CA SER A 59 -7.28 -9.37 0.26
C SER A 59 -8.60 -9.87 -0.33
N ARG A 60 -9.62 -10.10 0.52
CA ARG A 60 -10.97 -10.50 0.13
C ARG A 60 -11.94 -9.31 0.12
N GLY A 61 -11.45 -8.11 0.44
CA GLY A 61 -12.27 -6.90 0.59
C GLY A 61 -13.04 -6.82 1.92
N VAL A 62 -12.68 -7.63 2.92
CA VAL A 62 -13.32 -7.59 4.24
C VAL A 62 -12.65 -6.52 5.11
N VAL A 63 -13.46 -5.71 5.79
CA VAL A 63 -12.99 -4.68 6.73
C VAL A 63 -12.26 -5.31 7.92
N LEU A 64 -11.06 -4.82 8.22
CA LEU A 64 -10.25 -5.24 9.37
C LEU A 64 -10.45 -4.26 10.54
N THR A 65 -11.54 -4.46 11.28
CA THR A 65 -11.94 -3.54 12.37
C THR A 65 -10.92 -3.40 13.49
N GLU A 66 -10.05 -4.40 13.68
CA GLU A 66 -8.98 -4.41 14.67
C GLU A 66 -7.77 -3.51 14.29
N PHE A 67 -7.70 -3.04 13.05
CA PHE A 67 -6.68 -2.11 12.55
C PHE A 67 -7.18 -0.66 12.53
N SER A 68 -7.98 -0.26 13.53
CA SER A 68 -8.39 1.15 13.69
C SER A 68 -7.18 2.09 13.68
N GLY A 69 -7.30 3.22 12.98
CA GLY A 69 -6.22 4.19 12.81
C GLY A 69 -5.27 3.88 11.65
N TRP A 70 -5.38 2.71 11.03
CA TRP A 70 -4.70 2.39 9.77
C TRP A 70 -5.58 2.77 8.58
N ARG A 71 -4.95 3.21 7.50
CA ARG A 71 -5.60 3.54 6.24
C ARG A 71 -4.81 3.02 5.06
N GLN A 72 -5.52 2.50 4.06
CA GLN A 72 -4.99 2.19 2.73
C GLN A 72 -5.57 3.19 1.73
N ALA A 73 -4.73 3.91 1.00
CA ALA A 73 -5.12 4.76 -0.11
C ALA A 73 -4.57 4.18 -1.41
N ILE A 74 -5.41 4.11 -2.44
CA ILE A 74 -5.10 3.51 -3.73
C ILE A 74 -5.12 4.60 -4.80
N ASP A 75 -4.07 4.62 -5.61
CA ASP A 75 -3.92 5.45 -6.80
C ASP A 75 -3.69 4.53 -8.00
N VAL A 76 -4.47 4.71 -9.07
CA VAL A 76 -4.37 3.91 -10.29
C VAL A 76 -4.11 4.83 -11.46
N GLN A 77 -2.85 4.93 -11.83
CA GLN A 77 -2.39 5.80 -12.90
C GLN A 77 -2.19 5.01 -14.20
N ALA A 78 -2.80 5.46 -15.29
CA ALA A 78 -2.50 4.97 -16.64
C ALA A 78 -1.04 5.31 -17.02
N VAL A 79 -0.31 4.33 -17.54
CA VAL A 79 1.11 4.47 -17.94
C VAL A 79 1.37 3.95 -19.35
N ASP A 80 2.27 4.61 -20.08
CA ASP A 80 2.62 4.20 -21.44
C ASP A 80 3.20 2.76 -21.42
N PRO A 81 2.64 1.79 -22.17
CA PRO A 81 3.11 0.40 -22.17
C PRO A 81 4.54 0.25 -22.71
N THR A 82 5.02 1.19 -23.52
CA THR A 82 6.39 1.24 -24.04
C THR A 82 7.34 2.01 -23.13
N LYS A 83 6.79 2.79 -22.18
CA LYS A 83 7.53 3.62 -21.24
C LYS A 83 6.78 3.75 -19.91
N LEU A 84 6.84 2.69 -19.09
CA LEU A 84 6.08 2.52 -17.83
C LEU A 84 6.25 3.63 -16.77
N THR A 85 7.26 4.50 -16.94
CA THR A 85 7.51 5.66 -16.07
C THR A 85 6.81 6.93 -16.55
N THR A 86 6.18 6.90 -17.72
CA THR A 86 5.47 8.04 -18.30
C THR A 86 3.98 7.85 -18.09
N ASP A 87 3.44 8.73 -17.27
CA ASP A 87 2.02 8.81 -17.01
C ASP A 87 1.34 9.47 -18.21
N PHE A 88 0.18 8.97 -18.58
CA PHE A 88 -0.62 9.53 -19.67
C PHE A 88 -2.11 9.37 -19.34
N VAL A 89 -2.96 10.12 -20.03
CA VAL A 89 -4.41 10.07 -19.84
C VAL A 89 -5.01 9.27 -20.99
N ASP A 90 -5.55 8.10 -20.67
CA ASP A 90 -6.23 7.22 -21.62
C ASP A 90 -7.48 6.66 -20.95
N PRO A 91 -8.67 6.79 -21.56
CA PRO A 91 -9.90 6.19 -21.03
C PRO A 91 -9.88 4.66 -21.05
N ASN A 92 -9.02 4.02 -21.85
CA ASN A 92 -8.89 2.56 -21.94
C ASN A 92 -7.39 2.16 -21.93
N PRO A 93 -6.68 2.38 -20.81
CA PRO A 93 -5.25 2.14 -20.75
C PRO A 93 -4.94 0.66 -21.00
N SER A 94 -3.83 0.41 -21.70
CA SER A 94 -3.29 -0.95 -21.88
C SER A 94 -2.34 -1.34 -20.75
N ALA A 95 -1.84 -0.38 -19.99
CA ALA A 95 -1.03 -0.58 -18.78
C ALA A 95 -1.41 0.46 -17.71
N VAL A 96 -1.49 0.00 -16.45
CA VAL A 96 -1.73 0.85 -15.28
C VAL A 96 -0.68 0.57 -14.22
N ARG A 97 -0.29 1.61 -13.49
CA ARG A 97 0.50 1.54 -12.26
C ARG A 97 -0.42 1.76 -11.08
N ILE A 98 -0.52 0.74 -10.24
CA ILE A 98 -1.30 0.81 -9.00
C ILE A 98 -0.32 1.13 -7.88
N THR A 99 -0.60 2.16 -7.10
CA THR A 99 0.18 2.55 -5.92
C THR A 99 -0.73 2.51 -4.71
N VAL A 100 -0.28 1.83 -3.66
CA VAL A 100 -0.97 1.79 -2.37
C VAL A 100 -0.10 2.46 -1.33
N THR A 101 -0.64 3.54 -0.77
CA THR A 101 -0.06 4.24 0.37
C THR A 101 -0.75 3.75 1.64
N VAL A 102 0.04 3.27 2.60
CA VAL A 102 -0.46 2.89 3.92
C VAL A 102 -0.02 3.91 4.95
N SER A 103 -0.97 4.40 5.74
CA SER A 103 -0.73 5.32 6.85
C SER A 103 -1.31 4.78 8.16
N HIS A 104 -0.66 5.11 9.27
CA HIS A 104 -1.14 4.84 10.62
C HIS A 104 -1.17 6.17 11.39
N ASN A 105 -2.33 6.53 11.95
CA ASN A 105 -2.56 7.81 12.63
C ASN A 105 -2.13 9.03 11.78
N ASP A 106 -2.56 9.01 10.50
CA ASP A 106 -2.23 10.01 9.47
C ASP A 106 -0.72 10.15 9.13
N GLN A 107 0.14 9.31 9.69
CA GLN A 107 1.55 9.22 9.30
C GLN A 107 1.74 8.13 8.25
N LYS A 108 2.39 8.48 7.14
CA LYS A 108 2.72 7.49 6.11
C LYS A 108 3.72 6.47 6.65
N VAL A 109 3.37 5.19 6.55
CA VAL A 109 4.21 4.06 6.95
C VAL A 109 4.99 3.51 5.75
N CYS A 110 4.30 3.21 4.64
CA CYS A 110 4.94 2.66 3.45
C CYS A 110 4.13 2.89 2.17
N ASP A 111 4.79 2.74 1.03
CA ASP A 111 4.18 2.69 -0.30
C ASP A 111 4.52 1.37 -0.98
N LEU A 112 3.57 0.80 -1.71
CA LEU A 112 3.79 -0.37 -2.57
C LEU A 112 3.16 -0.11 -3.94
N SER A 113 3.95 -0.26 -5.01
CA SER A 113 3.47 -0.09 -6.38
C SER A 113 3.75 -1.31 -7.24
N TRP A 114 2.84 -1.59 -8.17
CA TRP A 114 3.02 -2.63 -9.20
C TRP A 114 2.32 -2.22 -10.50
N TYR A 115 2.66 -2.91 -11.58
CA TYR A 115 2.04 -2.71 -12.89
C TYR A 115 1.06 -3.83 -13.19
N SER A 116 -0.03 -3.48 -13.87
CA SER A 116 -0.95 -4.42 -14.49
C SER A 116 -1.11 -4.08 -15.96
N PHE A 117 -1.28 -5.10 -16.79
CA PHE A 117 -1.36 -4.98 -18.24
C PHE A 117 -2.65 -5.62 -18.73
N ASN A 118 -3.31 -4.96 -19.69
CA ASN A 118 -4.41 -5.57 -20.41
C ASN A 118 -3.84 -6.64 -21.34
N ALA A 119 -3.97 -7.91 -20.94
CA ALA A 119 -3.62 -9.03 -21.79
C ALA A 119 -4.68 -9.18 -22.90
N THR A 120 -4.65 -8.28 -23.89
CA THR A 120 -5.29 -8.58 -25.18
C THR A 120 -4.46 -9.67 -25.87
N PRO A 121 -5.07 -10.81 -26.26
CA PRO A 121 -4.39 -11.85 -27.03
C PRO A 121 -3.93 -11.38 -28.42
#